data_AF-A0A1G1WYJ2-F1
#
_entry.id   AF-A0A1G1WYJ2-F1
#
_cell.length_a   1.000
_cell.length_b   1.000
_cell.length_c   1.000
_cell.angle_alpha   90.00
_cell.angle_beta   90.00
_cell.angle_gamma   90.00
#
_symmetry.space_group_name_H-M   'P 1'
#
loop_
_entity.id
_entity.type
_entity.pdbx_description
1 polymer ?
#
loop_
_entity_poly.entity_id
_entity_poly.type
_entity_poly.pdbx_seq_one_letter_code
_entity_poly.pdbx_strand_id
1 'polypeptide(L)'
;MKQKTLSLLRKRFMGVDDLRRDLGTILNDLPEKKDEVVITQHGKPKAILLDLNTYLQLVDIQEEVIQPGYIDSLYKELEEVKKGKVIDHSDLVKELDF
;
A
#
# COMPACT_ATOMS: atom_id res chain seq x y z
N MET A 1 2.81 19.44 -7.84
CA MET A 1 4.19 18.94 -8.12
C MET A 1 5.13 19.04 -6.92
N LYS A 2 5.34 20.22 -6.29
CA LYS A 2 6.30 20.40 -5.18
C LYS A 2 6.11 19.45 -3.98
N GLN A 3 4.86 19.13 -3.61
CA GLN A 3 4.57 18.20 -2.50
C GLN A 3 5.02 16.75 -2.77
N LYS A 4 4.85 16.23 -4.00
CA LYS A 4 5.30 14.88 -4.39
C LYS A 4 6.82 14.74 -4.32
N THR A 5 7.55 15.81 -4.63
CA THR A 5 9.02 15.82 -4.52
C THR A 5 9.49 15.79 -3.08
N LEU A 6 8.79 16.50 -2.18
CA LEU A 6 9.13 16.51 -0.75
C LEU A 6 8.86 15.16 -0.06
N SER A 7 7.85 14.40 -0.49
CA SER A 7 7.60 13.06 0.06
C SER A 7 8.62 12.03 -0.42
N LEU A 8 9.11 12.15 -1.67
CA LEU A 8 10.19 11.31 -2.20
C LEU A 8 11.50 11.47 -1.42
N LEU A 9 11.83 12.69 -0.97
CA LEU A 9 13.05 12.96 -0.21
C LEU A 9 13.09 12.29 1.18
N ARG A 10 11.95 11.82 1.70
CA ARG A 10 11.87 11.05 2.95
C ARG A 10 12.09 9.55 2.74
N LYS A 11 12.11 9.09 1.49
CA LYS A 11 12.32 7.68 1.16
C LYS A 11 13.79 7.34 1.16
N ARG A 12 14.09 6.05 1.35
CA ARG A 12 15.44 5.53 1.22
C ARG A 12 15.85 5.54 -0.26
N PHE A 13 17.00 6.14 -0.57
CA PHE A 13 17.59 6.12 -1.91
C PHE A 13 18.71 5.10 -1.99
N MET A 14 18.86 4.48 -3.16
CA MET A 14 19.92 3.51 -3.44
C MET A 14 20.42 3.66 -4.87
N GLY A 15 21.73 3.53 -5.08
CA GLY A 15 22.31 3.45 -6.42
C GLY A 15 22.07 2.10 -7.07
N VAL A 16 21.99 2.04 -8.41
CA VAL A 16 21.84 0.78 -9.15
C VAL A 16 22.99 -0.22 -8.88
N ASP A 17 24.19 0.29 -8.61
CA ASP A 17 25.37 -0.55 -8.32
C ASP A 17 25.27 -1.19 -6.93
N ASP A 18 24.77 -0.44 -5.94
CA ASP A 18 24.49 -0.96 -4.60
C ASP A 18 23.35 -1.98 -4.64
N LEU A 19 22.29 -1.68 -5.39
CA LEU A 19 21.18 -2.61 -5.60
C LEU A 19 21.67 -3.94 -6.19
N ARG A 20 22.56 -3.90 -7.19
CA ARG A 20 23.11 -5.13 -7.80
C ARG A 20 23.91 -5.96 -6.81
N ARG A 21 24.73 -5.29 -5.99
CA ARG A 21 25.61 -5.95 -5.02
C ARG A 21 24.81 -6.60 -3.88
N ASP A 22 23.80 -5.90 -3.38
CA ASP A 22 23.13 -6.24 -2.13
C ASP A 22 21.70 -6.79 -2.35
N LEU A 23 21.33 -7.17 -3.60
CA LEU A 23 19.94 -7.51 -3.99
C LEU A 23 19.29 -8.57 -3.09
N GLY A 24 20.00 -9.67 -2.81
CA GLY A 24 19.46 -10.77 -2.01
C GLY A 24 19.06 -10.32 -0.59
N THR A 25 19.94 -9.57 0.07
CA THR A 25 19.67 -8.99 1.39
C THR A 25 18.52 -8.01 1.34
N ILE A 26 18.48 -7.15 0.31
CA ILE A 26 17.41 -6.17 0.14
C ILE A 26 16.05 -6.86 0.00
N LEU A 27 15.96 -7.92 -0.81
CA LEU A 27 14.70 -8.65 -1.01
C LEU A 27 14.21 -9.36 0.26
N ASN A 28 15.12 -9.83 1.12
CA ASN A 28 14.76 -10.43 2.40
C ASN A 28 14.26 -9.39 3.41
N ASP A 29 14.87 -8.21 3.43
CA ASP A 29 14.55 -7.14 4.39
C ASP A 29 13.30 -6.32 4.02
N LEU A 30 12.97 -6.26 2.73
CA LEU A 30 11.93 -5.36 2.20
C LEU A 30 10.54 -5.60 2.84
N PRO A 31 10.06 -6.86 3.00
CA PRO A 31 8.75 -7.13 3.58
C PRO A 31 8.66 -6.75 5.06
N GLU A 32 9.76 -6.87 5.81
CA GLU A 32 9.79 -6.59 7.25
C GLU A 32 9.73 -5.09 7.54
N LYS A 33 10.37 -4.29 6.69
CA LYS A 33 10.49 -2.85 6.91
C LYS A 33 9.29 -2.06 6.37
N LYS A 34 8.44 -2.67 5.52
CA LYS A 34 7.33 -2.01 4.80
C LYS A 34 7.75 -0.71 4.11
N ASP A 35 9.03 -0.62 3.74
CA ASP A 35 9.66 0.58 3.23
C ASP A 35 9.83 0.47 1.72
N GLU A 36 9.50 1.54 1.00
CA GLU A 36 9.79 1.67 -0.42
C GLU A 36 11.22 2.18 -0.63
N VAL A 37 11.95 1.63 -1.60
CA VAL A 37 13.31 2.07 -1.93
C VAL A 37 13.33 2.73 -3.31
N VAL A 38 13.80 3.98 -3.37
CA VAL A 38 13.98 4.69 -4.64
C VAL A 38 15.33 4.32 -5.25
N ILE A 39 15.30 3.72 -6.43
CA ILE A 39 16.50 3.32 -7.16
C ILE A 39 16.92 4.46 -8.08
N THR A 40 18.21 4.79 -8.01
CA THR A 40 18.84 5.87 -8.78
C THR A 40 19.90 5.33 -9.73
N GLN A 41 20.04 6.00 -10.86
CA GLN A 41 21.13 5.77 -11.82
C GLN A 41 21.73 7.13 -12.21
N HIS A 42 23.04 7.28 -12.04
CA HIS A 42 23.74 8.56 -12.22
C HIS A 42 23.09 9.72 -11.44
N GLY A 43 22.71 9.46 -10.18
CA GLY A 43 22.08 10.44 -9.29
C GLY A 43 20.63 10.80 -9.63
N LYS A 44 20.03 10.18 -10.65
CA LYS A 44 18.64 10.43 -11.06
C LYS A 44 17.75 9.26 -10.63
N PRO A 45 16.59 9.51 -9.98
CA PRO A 45 15.60 8.48 -9.71
C PRO A 45 15.11 7.80 -11.00
N LYS A 46 15.00 6.48 -10.99
CA LYS A 46 14.59 5.66 -12.15
C LYS A 46 13.46 4.69 -11.85
N ALA A 47 13.44 4.13 -10.64
CA ALA A 47 12.45 3.15 -10.25
C ALA A 47 12.19 3.23 -8.74
N ILE A 48 11.11 2.58 -8.30
CA ILE A 48 10.83 2.30 -6.91
C ILE A 48 10.76 0.78 -6.78
N LEU A 49 11.42 0.25 -5.75
CA LEU A 49 11.30 -1.14 -5.35
C LEU A 49 10.33 -1.24 -4.17
N LEU A 50 9.37 -2.14 -4.28
CA LEU A 50 8.32 -2.45 -3.31
C LEU A 50 8.30 -3.96 -3.09
N ASP A 51 7.89 -4.40 -1.90
CA ASP A 51 7.50 -5.79 -1.73
C ASP A 51 6.19 -6.05 -2.48
N LEU A 52 5.97 -7.32 -2.83
CA LEU A 52 4.84 -7.72 -3.66
C LEU A 52 3.49 -7.44 -3.01
N ASN A 53 3.36 -7.67 -1.69
CA ASN A 53 2.09 -7.50 -0.99
C ASN A 53 1.70 -6.03 -0.93
N THR A 54 2.65 -5.13 -0.66
CA THR A 54 2.41 -3.68 -0.70
C THR A 54 1.99 -3.23 -2.10
N TYR A 55 2.62 -3.75 -3.16
CA TYR A 55 2.22 -3.44 -4.52
C TYR A 55 0.78 -3.88 -4.82
N LEU A 56 0.42 -5.13 -4.48
CA LEU A 56 -0.94 -5.65 -4.69
C LEU A 56 -1.98 -4.84 -3.92
N GLN A 57 -1.73 -4.51 -2.65
CA GLN A 57 -2.62 -3.65 -1.86
C GLN A 57 -2.85 -2.27 -2.50
N LEU A 58 -1.81 -1.66 -3.08
CA LEU A 58 -1.94 -0.38 -3.78
C LEU A 58 -2.79 -0.50 -5.04
N VAL A 59 -2.70 -1.63 -5.75
CA VAL A 59 -3.54 -1.91 -6.92
C VAL A 59 -4.99 -2.10 -6.50
N ASP A 60 -5.24 -2.93 -5.48
CA ASP A 60 -6.60 -3.21 -4.97
C ASP A 60 -7.28 -1.91 -4.50
N ILE A 61 -6.59 -1.09 -3.69
CA ILE A 61 -7.11 0.21 -3.23
C ILE A 61 -7.43 1.11 -4.43
N GLN A 62 -6.59 1.10 -5.47
CA GLN A 62 -6.86 1.92 -6.66
C GLN A 62 -8.14 1.48 -7.36
N GLU A 63 -8.39 0.17 -7.51
CA GLU A 63 -9.61 -0.36 -8.13
C GLU A 63 -10.87 0.04 -7.35
N GLU A 64 -10.81 -0.03 -6.03
CA GLU A 64 -11.93 0.34 -5.16
C GLU A 64 -12.18 1.86 -5.13
N VAL A 65 -11.13 2.68 -4.99
CA VAL A 65 -11.23 4.15 -4.88
C VAL A 65 -11.69 4.80 -6.18
N ILE A 66 -11.50 4.16 -7.34
CA ILE A 66 -12.02 4.65 -8.61
C ILE A 66 -13.56 4.66 -8.63
N GLN A 67 -14.22 3.83 -7.81
CA GLN A 67 -15.69 3.78 -7.76
C GLN A 67 -16.26 5.07 -7.13
N PRO A 68 -17.12 5.82 -7.84
CA PRO A 68 -17.74 7.02 -7.28
C PRO A 68 -18.50 6.73 -5.99
N GLY A 69 -18.23 7.52 -4.95
CA GLY A 69 -18.91 7.38 -3.65
C GLY A 69 -18.35 6.29 -2.74
N TYR A 70 -17.30 5.55 -3.13
CA TYR A 70 -16.69 4.52 -2.28
C TYR A 70 -16.15 5.08 -0.95
N ILE A 71 -15.49 6.23 -0.98
CA ILE A 71 -15.02 6.88 0.25
C ILE A 71 -16.19 7.28 1.15
N ASP A 72 -17.28 7.79 0.57
CA ASP A 72 -18.47 8.18 1.33
C ASP A 72 -19.19 6.97 1.92
N SER A 73 -19.22 5.83 1.21
CA SER A 73 -19.78 4.58 1.74
C SER A 73 -18.97 4.06 2.92
N LEU A 74 -17.63 4.10 2.85
CA LEU A 74 -16.76 3.73 3.98
C LEU A 74 -17.04 4.57 5.23
N TYR A 75 -17.16 5.90 5.08
CA TYR A 75 -17.50 6.77 6.23
C TYR A 75 -18.88 6.48 6.79
N LYS A 76 -19.87 6.24 5.91
CA LYS A 76 -21.23 5.90 6.31
C LYS A 76 -21.27 4.58 7.09
N GLU A 77 -20.58 3.55 6.60
CA GLU A 77 -20.49 2.24 7.27
C GLU A 77 -19.75 2.35 8.60
N LEU A 78 -18.66 3.10 8.67
CA LEU A 78 -17.93 3.34 9.92
C LEU A 78 -18.84 3.98 11.00
N GLU A 79 -19.70 4.91 10.62
CA GLU A 79 -20.67 5.52 11.53
C GLU A 79 -21.74 4.52 12.01
N GLU A 80 -22.17 3.59 11.16
CA GLU A 80 -23.11 2.54 11.55
C GLU A 80 -22.45 1.54 12.52
N VAL A 81 -21.19 1.15 12.28
CA VAL A 81 -20.40 0.32 13.19
C VAL A 81 -20.23 0.99 14.55
N LYS A 82 -19.90 2.30 14.59
CA LYS A 82 -19.81 3.07 15.85
C LYS A 82 -21.12 3.10 16.63
N LYS A 83 -22.27 3.03 15.94
CA LYS A 83 -23.60 2.94 16.56
C LYS A 83 -23.96 1.53 17.01
N GLY A 84 -23.04 0.57 16.91
CA GLY A 84 -23.26 -0.83 17.26
C GLY A 84 -24.11 -1.60 16.25
N LYS A 85 -24.35 -1.04 15.05
CA LYS A 85 -25.05 -1.75 13.97
C LYS A 85 -24.07 -2.66 13.26
N VAL A 86 -23.82 -3.79 13.90
CA VAL A 86 -22.96 -4.87 13.42
C VAL A 86 -23.77 -6.16 13.38
N ILE A 87 -23.44 -7.05 12.47
CA ILE A 87 -23.92 -8.43 12.47
C ILE A 87 -22.77 -9.31 12.97
N ASP A 88 -23.08 -10.24 13.87
CA ASP A 88 -22.11 -11.26 14.27
C ASP A 88 -21.84 -12.22 13.11
N HIS A 89 -20.60 -12.66 12.96
CA HIS A 89 -20.20 -13.56 11.89
C HIS A 89 -21.07 -14.84 11.83
N SER A 90 -21.43 -15.40 12.98
CA SER A 90 -22.26 -16.62 13.06
C SER A 90 -23.68 -16.42 12.55
N ASP A 91 -24.20 -15.20 12.63
CA ASP A 91 -25.52 -14.84 12.11
C ASP A 91 -25.46 -14.44 10.63
N LEU A 92 -24.38 -13.79 10.19
CA LEU A 92 -24.14 -13.48 8.78
C LEU A 92 -24.11 -14.75 7.91
N VAL A 93 -23.41 -15.78 8.38
CA VAL A 93 -23.30 -17.07 7.65
C VAL A 93 -24.66 -17.72 7.46
N LYS A 94 -25.56 -17.62 8.45
CA LYS A 94 -26.92 -18.16 8.34
C LYS A 94 -27.79 -17.36 7.37
N GLU A 95 -27.57 -16.05 7.26
CA GLU A 95 -28.34 -15.16 6.39
C GLU A 95 -27.91 -15.27 4.92
N LEU A 96 -26.62 -15.51 4.67
CA LEU A 96 -26.06 -15.57 3.31
C LEU A 96 -26.07 -16.97 2.68
N ASP A 97 -26.61 -17.97 3.37
CA ASP A 97 -26.83 -19.34 2.87
C ASP A 97 -25.54 -19.97 2.25
N PHE A 98 -24.39 -19.73 2.90
CA PHE A 98 -23.09 -20.31 2.54
C PHE A 98 -22.98 -21.81 2.86
#